data_AF-A0AAW9INQ5-F1
#
_entry.id   AF-A0AAW9INQ5-F1
#
_cell.length_a   1.000
_cell.length_b   1.000
_cell.length_c   1.000
_cell.angle_alpha   90.00
_cell.angle_beta   90.00
_cell.angle_gamma   90.00
#
_symmetry.space_group_name_H-M   'P 1'
#
loop_
_entity.id
_entity.type
_entity.pdbx_description
1 polymer ?
#
loop_
_entity_poly.entity_id
_entity_poly.type
_entity_poly.pdbx_seq_one_letter_code
_entity_poly.pdbx_strand_id
1 'polypeptide(L)'
;FIVGAGIGIFVGKVFGPAGVLGLSPLAILAALTNCNGGLYASLASQYGDETDVGAYALLSLKDGPFFTLVALGASGLAQVPFKALVAVMIPIVVGMILGNIDQDMRKFLGSSKMLLIPFFSFPLGAGMDLKTIVEAGGPGILLGVIAALTGIGAYVLLKLFKEEPIIG
;
A
#
# COMPACT_ATOMS: atom_id res chain seq x y z
N PHE A 1 8.07 -1.60 4.71
CA PHE A 1 7.12 -2.41 5.51
C PHE A 1 7.62 -2.66 6.93
N ILE A 2 8.71 -3.41 7.13
CA ILE A 2 9.20 -3.84 8.46
C ILE A 2 9.37 -2.66 9.43
N VAL A 3 10.04 -1.59 9.00
CA VAL A 3 10.25 -0.39 9.83
C VAL A 3 8.92 0.24 10.26
N GLY A 4 8.01 0.49 9.32
CA GLY A 4 6.69 1.07 9.61
C GLY A 4 5.83 0.18 10.51
N ALA A 5 5.83 -1.13 10.26
CA ALA A 5 5.12 -2.09 11.11
C ALA A 5 5.71 -2.13 12.53
N GLY A 6 7.04 -2.12 12.66
CA GLY A 6 7.74 -2.06 13.94
C GLY A 6 7.37 -0.81 14.75
N ILE A 7 7.36 0.36 14.12
CA ILE A 7 7.00 1.63 14.78
C ILE A 7 5.54 1.59 15.24
N GLY A 8 4.59 1.20 14.37
CA GLY A 8 3.18 1.16 14.74
C GLY A 8 2.87 0.12 15.83
N ILE A 9 3.50 -1.06 15.79
CA ILE A 9 3.36 -2.09 16.83
C ILE A 9 3.97 -1.60 18.16
N PHE A 10 5.14 -0.96 18.12
CA PHE A 10 5.77 -0.39 19.30
C PHE A 10 4.86 0.65 19.96
N VAL A 11 4.30 1.58 19.17
CA VAL A 11 3.37 2.58 19.69
C VAL A 11 2.13 1.92 20.28
N GLY A 12 1.58 0.89 19.63
CA GLY A 12 0.44 0.14 20.16
C GLY A 12 0.72 -0.59 21.47
N LYS A 13 1.93 -1.13 21.66
CA LYS A 13 2.30 -1.81 22.91
C LYS A 13 2.63 -0.87 24.06
N VAL A 14 3.23 0.29 23.78
CA VAL A 14 3.67 1.24 24.82
C VAL A 14 2.59 2.25 25.19
N PHE A 15 1.85 2.78 24.21
CA PHE A 15 0.86 3.84 24.40
C PHE A 15 -0.59 3.35 24.27
N GLY A 16 -0.78 2.07 23.92
CA GLY A 16 -2.10 1.47 23.77
C GLY A 16 -2.85 1.91 22.50
N PRO A 17 -4.15 1.60 22.38
CA PRO A 17 -4.94 1.81 21.17
C PRO A 17 -5.14 3.29 20.80
N ALA A 18 -5.13 4.18 21.78
CA ALA A 18 -5.24 5.63 21.58
C ALA A 18 -3.98 6.21 20.90
N GLY A 19 -2.85 5.50 21.02
CA GLY A 19 -1.57 5.89 20.44
C GLY A 19 -0.96 7.11 21.11
N VAL A 20 -0.20 7.90 20.34
CA VAL A 20 0.63 8.99 20.87
C VAL A 20 0.55 10.21 19.95
N LEU A 21 0.53 11.42 20.50
CA LEU A 21 0.49 12.68 19.73
C LEU A 21 -0.67 12.76 18.71
N GLY A 22 -1.81 12.15 19.03
CA GLY A 22 -2.97 12.09 18.12
C GLY A 22 -2.85 11.06 17.00
N LEU A 23 -1.81 10.22 17.01
CA LEU A 23 -1.56 9.16 16.05
C LEU A 23 -1.84 7.79 16.67
N SER A 24 -2.90 7.13 16.22
CA SER A 24 -3.18 5.76 16.62
C SER A 24 -2.17 4.77 16.01
N PRO A 25 -1.97 3.59 16.63
CA PRO A 25 -1.11 2.54 16.08
C PRO A 25 -1.53 2.15 14.66
N LEU A 26 -2.85 2.10 14.41
CA LEU A 26 -3.43 1.82 13.10
C LEU A 26 -3.09 2.92 12.09
N ALA A 27 -3.18 4.20 12.47
CA ALA A 27 -2.85 5.32 11.60
C ALA A 27 -1.36 5.32 11.22
N ILE A 28 -0.48 5.04 12.19
CA ILE A 28 0.97 4.94 11.95
C ILE A 28 1.30 3.74 11.05
N LEU A 29 0.73 2.57 11.36
CA LEU A 29 0.89 1.37 10.52
C LEU A 29 0.43 1.66 9.10
N ALA A 30 -0.82 2.11 8.92
CA ALA A 30 -1.38 2.41 7.61
C ALA A 30 -0.51 3.43 6.85
N ALA A 31 -0.10 4.54 7.47
CA ALA A 31 0.68 5.56 6.78
C ALA A 31 2.10 5.10 6.42
N LEU A 32 2.81 4.41 7.33
CA LEU A 32 4.19 4.00 7.10
C LEU A 32 4.33 2.71 6.29
N THR A 33 3.27 1.91 6.17
CA THR A 33 3.28 0.71 5.33
C THR A 33 2.60 0.89 3.98
N ASN A 34 1.87 1.97 3.73
CA ASN A 34 1.25 2.24 2.43
C ASN A 34 2.31 2.55 1.36
N CYS A 35 2.13 2.08 0.12
CA CYS A 35 2.71 2.74 -1.05
C CYS A 35 1.59 3.26 -1.95
N ASN A 36 1.89 4.24 -2.79
CA ASN A 36 0.89 4.74 -3.71
C ASN A 36 0.85 3.82 -4.94
N GLY A 37 0.07 2.75 -4.87
CA GLY A 37 -0.10 1.80 -5.95
C GLY A 37 -0.63 2.44 -7.25
N GLY A 38 -1.45 3.49 -7.14
CA GLY A 38 -1.92 4.24 -8.31
C GLY A 38 -0.79 5.01 -9.00
N LEU A 39 0.12 5.62 -8.23
CA LEU A 39 1.32 6.28 -8.75
C LEU A 39 2.31 5.26 -9.32
N TYR A 40 2.51 4.12 -8.65
CA TYR A 40 3.34 3.05 -9.19
C TYR A 40 2.77 2.54 -10.51
N ALA A 41 1.48 2.21 -10.57
CA ALA A 41 0.84 1.72 -11.79
C ALA A 41 0.92 2.73 -12.95
N SER A 42 0.80 4.03 -12.68
CA SER A 42 0.90 5.07 -13.71
C SER A 42 2.34 5.28 -14.19
N LEU A 43 3.34 5.18 -13.31
CA LEU A 43 4.75 5.27 -13.69
C LEU A 43 5.22 3.98 -14.39
N ALA A 44 4.88 2.81 -13.87
CA ALA A 44 5.14 1.51 -14.49
C ALA A 44 4.56 1.41 -15.91
N SER A 45 3.35 1.93 -16.11
CA SER A 45 2.73 1.93 -17.44
C SER A 45 3.35 2.92 -18.43
N GLN A 46 4.00 3.99 -17.94
CA GLN A 46 4.60 5.03 -18.80
C GLN A 46 6.09 4.81 -19.07
N TYR A 47 6.83 4.33 -18.06
CA TYR A 47 8.29 4.27 -18.06
C TYR A 47 8.85 2.87 -17.84
N GLY A 48 8.00 1.89 -17.53
CA GLY A 48 8.40 0.55 -17.11
C GLY A 48 8.19 -0.50 -18.19
N ASP A 49 8.51 -1.74 -17.84
CA ASP A 49 8.27 -2.90 -18.71
C ASP A 49 7.03 -3.71 -18.28
N GLU A 50 6.74 -4.79 -19.01
CA GLU A 50 5.60 -5.66 -18.70
C GLU A 50 5.71 -6.33 -17.31
N THR A 51 6.94 -6.54 -16.83
CA THR A 51 7.22 -7.10 -15.51
C THR A 51 6.88 -6.11 -14.42
N ASP A 52 7.27 -4.84 -14.58
CA ASP A 52 6.95 -3.75 -13.65
C ASP A 52 5.44 -3.54 -13.55
N VAL A 53 4.75 -3.51 -14.68
CA VAL A 53 3.28 -3.40 -14.69
C VAL A 53 2.63 -4.64 -14.09
N GLY A 54 3.23 -5.82 -14.25
CA GLY A 54 2.78 -7.07 -13.62
C GLY A 54 3.00 -7.10 -12.11
N ALA A 55 4.09 -6.50 -11.62
CA ALA A 55 4.44 -6.42 -10.20
C ALA A 55 3.39 -5.65 -9.39
N TYR A 56 2.63 -4.75 -10.04
CA TYR A 56 1.50 -4.07 -9.42
C TYR A 56 0.49 -5.04 -8.78
N ALA A 57 0.26 -6.23 -9.35
CA ALA A 57 -0.64 -7.20 -8.75
C ALA A 57 -0.17 -7.65 -7.35
N LEU A 58 1.15 -7.84 -7.17
CA LEU A 58 1.74 -8.16 -5.88
C LEU A 58 1.81 -6.94 -4.95
N LEU A 59 2.13 -5.77 -5.48
CA LEU A 59 2.14 -4.52 -4.72
C LEU A 59 0.73 -4.13 -4.24
N SER A 60 -0.31 -4.45 -5.00
CA SER A 60 -1.70 -4.19 -4.61
C SER A 60 -2.14 -5.01 -3.38
N LEU A 61 -1.51 -6.16 -3.11
CA LEU A 61 -1.70 -6.88 -1.84
C LEU A 61 -1.14 -6.07 -0.66
N LYS A 62 -0.05 -5.35 -0.90
CA LYS A 62 0.63 -4.52 0.10
C LYS A 62 -0.06 -3.18 0.34
N ASP A 63 -0.64 -2.59 -0.71
CA ASP A 63 -1.45 -1.36 -0.62
C ASP A 63 -2.89 -1.64 -0.17
N GLY A 64 -3.33 -2.89 -0.32
CA GLY A 64 -4.50 -3.40 0.35
C GLY A 64 -4.28 -3.54 1.86
N PRO A 65 -5.36 -3.86 2.60
CA PRO A 65 -5.27 -3.94 4.05
C PRO A 65 -4.52 -5.20 4.52
N PHE A 66 -4.16 -6.13 3.62
CA PHE A 66 -3.59 -7.44 3.94
C PHE A 66 -2.37 -7.35 4.86
N PHE A 67 -1.27 -6.70 4.44
CA PHE A 67 -0.04 -6.74 5.23
C PHE A 67 -0.17 -5.93 6.52
N THR A 68 -0.92 -4.83 6.48
CA THR A 68 -1.27 -4.03 7.67
C THR A 68 -2.04 -4.86 8.70
N LEU A 69 -3.02 -5.62 8.25
CA LEU A 69 -3.84 -6.49 9.10
C LEU A 69 -3.08 -7.72 9.60
N VAL A 70 -2.16 -8.27 8.79
CA VAL A 70 -1.24 -9.33 9.22
C VAL A 70 -0.32 -8.81 10.32
N ALA A 71 0.24 -7.60 10.19
CA ALA A 71 1.06 -6.99 11.23
C ALA A 71 0.27 -6.73 12.53
N LEU A 72 -0.97 -6.24 12.42
CA LEU A 72 -1.86 -6.04 13.56
C LEU A 72 -2.27 -7.37 14.22
N GLY A 73 -2.54 -8.39 13.41
CA GLY A 73 -2.84 -9.73 13.88
C GLY A 73 -1.67 -10.40 14.58
N ALA A 74 -0.49 -10.38 13.96
CA ALA A 74 0.73 -10.95 14.52
C ALA A 74 1.22 -10.23 15.79
N SER A 75 0.89 -8.93 15.93
CA SER A 75 1.19 -8.17 17.15
C SER A 75 0.20 -8.38 18.30
N GLY A 76 -0.92 -9.07 18.04
CA GLY A 76 -2.01 -9.25 19.01
C GLY A 76 -2.89 -8.01 19.19
N LEU A 77 -2.73 -6.98 18.36
CA LEU A 77 -3.47 -5.72 18.43
C LEU A 77 -4.81 -5.77 17.69
N ALA A 78 -5.02 -6.74 16.79
CA ALA A 78 -6.30 -6.99 16.12
C ALA A 78 -6.49 -8.47 15.79
N GLN A 79 -7.71 -8.87 15.42
CA GLN A 79 -7.94 -10.18 14.81
C GLN A 79 -7.58 -10.14 13.33
N VAL A 80 -6.87 -11.18 12.85
CA VAL A 80 -6.56 -11.34 11.42
C VAL A 80 -7.89 -11.56 10.67
N PRO A 81 -8.32 -10.67 9.76
CA PRO A 81 -9.54 -10.87 9.00
C PRO A 81 -9.24 -11.77 7.79
N PHE A 82 -9.07 -13.06 8.06
CA PHE A 82 -8.74 -14.08 7.06
C PHE A 82 -9.71 -14.09 5.87
N LYS A 83 -10.99 -13.73 6.09
CA LYS A 83 -11.97 -13.58 5.01
C LYS A 83 -11.60 -12.47 4.02
N ALA A 84 -11.14 -11.31 4.52
CA ALA A 84 -10.72 -10.19 3.67
C ALA A 84 -9.48 -10.56 2.85
N LEU A 85 -8.58 -11.34 3.46
CA LEU A 85 -7.39 -11.89 2.80
C LEU A 85 -7.76 -12.78 1.60
N VAL A 86 -8.67 -13.72 1.80
CA VAL A 86 -9.16 -14.60 0.72
C VAL A 86 -9.86 -13.78 -0.36
N ALA A 87 -10.66 -12.77 0.03
CA ALA A 87 -11.37 -11.91 -0.90
C ALA A 87 -10.45 -11.13 -1.86
N VAL A 88 -9.28 -10.68 -1.41
CA VAL A 88 -8.30 -9.99 -2.28
C VAL A 88 -7.55 -10.97 -3.19
N MET A 89 -7.28 -12.19 -2.72
CA MET A 89 -6.55 -13.21 -3.51
C MET A 89 -7.38 -13.77 -4.68
N ILE A 90 -8.69 -13.95 -4.50
CA ILE A 90 -9.58 -14.53 -5.51
C ILE A 90 -9.47 -13.83 -6.89
N PRO A 91 -9.64 -12.49 -7.01
CA PRO A 91 -9.58 -11.83 -8.31
C PRO A 91 -8.20 -11.94 -8.98
N ILE A 92 -7.12 -11.98 -8.20
CA ILE A 92 -5.75 -12.16 -8.72
C ILE A 92 -5.62 -13.55 -9.34
N VAL A 93 -6.04 -14.60 -8.62
CA VAL A 93 -5.98 -15.99 -9.10
C VAL A 93 -6.87 -16.20 -10.32
N VAL A 94 -8.10 -15.68 -10.29
CA VAL A 94 -9.03 -15.77 -11.43
C VAL A 94 -8.46 -15.05 -12.65
N GLY A 95 -7.88 -13.87 -12.48
CA GLY A 95 -7.22 -13.13 -13.56
C GLY A 95 -6.03 -13.89 -14.16
N MET A 96 -5.20 -14.53 -13.32
CA MET A 96 -4.08 -15.36 -13.78
C MET A 96 -4.54 -16.59 -14.56
N ILE A 97 -5.59 -17.28 -14.10
CA ILE A 97 -6.13 -18.46 -14.77
C ILE A 97 -6.74 -18.06 -16.12
N LEU A 98 -7.62 -17.07 -16.15
CA LEU A 98 -8.28 -16.60 -17.38
C LEU A 98 -7.28 -16.08 -18.40
N GLY A 99 -6.28 -15.30 -17.97
CA GLY A 99 -5.25 -14.76 -18.86
C GLY A 99 -4.31 -15.82 -19.45
N ASN A 100 -4.21 -17.00 -18.84
CA ASN A 100 -3.45 -18.13 -19.39
C ASN A 100 -4.30 -19.00 -20.34
N ILE A 101 -5.60 -19.11 -20.10
CA ILE A 101 -6.51 -19.95 -20.91
C ILE A 101 -6.92 -19.23 -22.19
N ASP A 102 -7.10 -17.91 -22.16
CA ASP A 102 -7.64 -17.14 -23.27
C ASP A 102 -6.80 -15.87 -23.55
N GLN A 103 -6.20 -15.82 -24.74
CA GLN A 103 -5.38 -14.70 -25.19
C GLN A 103 -6.18 -13.43 -25.45
N ASP A 104 -7.43 -13.54 -25.91
CA ASP A 104 -8.30 -12.39 -26.12
C ASP A 104 -8.76 -11.83 -24.79
N MET A 105 -9.02 -12.70 -23.81
CA MET A 105 -9.32 -12.26 -22.44
C MET A 105 -8.10 -11.61 -21.76
N ARG A 106 -6.89 -12.13 -22.00
CA ARG A 106 -5.65 -11.49 -21.55
C ARG A 106 -5.50 -10.08 -22.14
N LYS A 107 -5.76 -9.90 -23.43
CA LYS A 107 -5.70 -8.58 -24.09
C LYS A 107 -6.77 -7.65 -23.56
N PHE A 108 -8.00 -8.12 -23.39
CA PHE A 108 -9.11 -7.34 -22.84
C PHE A 108 -8.83 -6.85 -21.42
N LEU A 109 -8.44 -7.76 -20.51
CA LEU A 109 -8.10 -7.43 -19.13
C LEU A 109 -6.84 -6.54 -19.04
N GLY A 110 -5.85 -6.78 -19.90
CA GLY A 110 -4.63 -5.97 -19.97
C GLY A 110 -4.86 -4.54 -20.43
N SER A 111 -5.77 -4.34 -21.39
CA SER A 111 -6.15 -3.02 -21.91
C SER A 111 -6.96 -2.19 -20.91
N SER A 112 -7.61 -2.85 -19.95
CA SER A 112 -8.49 -2.21 -18.97
C SER A 112 -7.75 -1.38 -17.90
N LYS A 113 -6.42 -1.50 -17.81
CA LYS A 113 -5.58 -0.81 -16.81
C LYS A 113 -5.78 0.71 -16.82
N MET A 114 -5.87 1.33 -18.00
CA MET A 114 -6.06 2.79 -18.11
C MET A 114 -7.43 3.27 -17.62
N LEU A 115 -8.47 2.43 -17.73
CA LEU A 115 -9.81 2.76 -17.23
C LEU A 115 -9.90 2.62 -15.71
N LEU A 116 -9.12 1.72 -15.10
CA LEU A 116 -9.13 1.54 -13.64
C LEU A 116 -8.60 2.75 -12.88
N ILE A 117 -7.65 3.51 -13.45
CA ILE A 117 -7.07 4.69 -12.79
C ILE A 117 -8.14 5.74 -12.42
N PRO A 118 -8.97 6.26 -13.35
CA PRO A 118 -10.02 7.22 -13.01
C PRO A 118 -11.12 6.61 -12.14
N PHE A 119 -11.49 5.33 -12.36
CA PHE A 119 -12.51 4.65 -11.55
C PHE A 119 -12.08 4.35 -10.12
N PHE A 120 -10.78 4.22 -9.85
CA PHE A 120 -10.24 4.09 -8.50
C PHE A 120 -9.99 5.46 -7.85
N SER A 121 -9.39 6.38 -8.59
CA SER A 121 -8.95 7.67 -8.06
C SER A 121 -10.11 8.62 -7.77
N PHE A 122 -11.16 8.61 -8.60
CA PHE A 122 -12.31 9.52 -8.43
C PHE A 122 -13.12 9.19 -7.17
N PRO A 123 -13.55 7.93 -6.91
CA PRO A 123 -14.24 7.59 -5.66
C PRO A 123 -13.37 7.78 -4.42
N LEU A 124 -12.06 7.51 -4.51
CA LEU A 124 -11.13 7.81 -3.42
C LEU A 124 -11.14 9.30 -3.08
N GLY A 125 -11.01 10.17 -4.09
CA GLY A 125 -11.07 11.62 -3.87
C GLY A 125 -12.44 12.08 -3.37
N ALA A 126 -13.53 11.57 -3.95
CA ALA A 126 -14.89 11.93 -3.57
C ALA A 126 -15.28 11.44 -2.16
N GLY A 127 -14.67 10.35 -1.68
CA GLY A 127 -14.89 9.81 -0.34
C GLY A 127 -14.07 10.50 0.76
N MET A 128 -13.14 11.40 0.42
CA MET A 128 -12.34 12.12 1.40
C MET A 128 -13.07 13.34 1.96
N ASP A 129 -13.08 13.47 3.28
CA ASP A 129 -13.58 14.66 3.97
C ASP A 129 -12.43 15.64 4.25
N LEU A 130 -12.51 16.84 3.67
CA LEU A 130 -11.53 17.92 3.89
C LEU A 130 -11.43 18.32 5.37
N LYS A 131 -12.50 18.15 6.16
CA LYS A 131 -12.50 18.43 7.60
C LYS A 131 -11.52 17.51 8.34
N THR A 132 -11.48 16.24 7.95
CA THR A 132 -10.54 15.26 8.53
C THR A 132 -9.09 15.64 8.24
N ILE A 133 -8.80 16.26 7.09
CA ILE A 133 -7.45 16.75 6.75
C ILE A 133 -7.03 17.89 7.69
N VAL A 134 -7.94 18.84 7.95
CA VAL A 134 -7.67 19.97 8.85
C VAL A 134 -7.48 19.49 10.29
N GLU A 135 -8.34 18.59 10.76
CA GLU A 135 -8.26 18.02 12.12
C GLU A 135 -7.00 17.17 12.30
N ALA A 136 -6.60 16.39 11.30
CA ALA A 136 -5.39 15.60 11.32
C ALA A 136 -4.11 16.42 11.08
N GLY A 137 -4.20 17.72 10.78
CA GLY A 137 -3.09 18.52 10.22
C GLY A 137 -1.75 18.38 10.97
N GLY A 138 -1.72 18.73 12.26
CA GLY A 138 -0.49 18.66 13.07
C GLY A 138 0.11 17.25 13.19
N PRO A 139 -0.67 16.27 13.68
CA PRO A 139 -0.24 14.87 13.75
C PRO A 139 0.16 14.29 12.38
N GLY A 140 -0.55 14.66 11.31
CA GLY A 140 -0.28 14.24 9.94
C GLY A 140 1.03 14.78 9.38
N ILE A 141 1.35 16.05 9.65
CA ILE A 141 2.65 16.62 9.27
C ILE A 141 3.79 15.88 9.99
N LEU A 142 3.64 15.64 11.30
CA LEU A 142 4.63 14.87 12.07
C LEU A 142 4.83 13.47 11.48
N LEU A 143 3.74 12.77 11.17
CA LEU A 143 3.78 11.45 10.57
C LEU A 143 4.46 11.47 9.18
N GLY A 144 4.21 12.52 8.39
CA GLY A 144 4.87 12.74 7.09
C GLY A 144 6.38 12.92 7.22
N VAL A 145 6.85 13.68 8.22
CA VAL A 145 8.28 13.83 8.51
C VAL A 145 8.90 12.50 8.92
N ILE A 146 8.24 11.74 9.82
CA ILE A 146 8.68 10.40 10.22
C ILE A 146 8.77 9.49 8.99
N ALA A 147 7.76 9.50 8.12
CA ALA A 147 7.74 8.72 6.89
C ALA A 147 8.92 9.05 5.98
N ALA A 148 9.21 10.34 5.75
CA ALA A 148 10.35 10.78 4.94
C ALA A 148 11.68 10.28 5.50
N LEU A 149 11.87 10.35 6.82
CA LEU A 149 13.07 9.84 7.49
C LEU A 149 13.22 8.32 7.35
N THR A 150 12.12 7.56 7.41
CA THR A 150 12.18 6.10 7.18
C THR A 150 12.62 5.75 5.76
N GLY A 151 12.38 6.62 4.78
CA GLY A 151 12.83 6.44 3.39
C GLY A 151 14.34 6.54 3.20
N ILE A 152 15.06 7.24 4.10
CA ILE A 152 16.53 7.35 4.06
C ILE A 152 17.18 5.96 4.17
N GLY A 153 16.62 5.08 5.00
CA GLY A 153 17.11 3.71 5.14
C GLY A 153 17.02 2.92 3.83
N ALA A 154 15.91 3.05 3.10
CA ALA A 154 15.74 2.42 1.80
C ALA A 154 16.73 2.99 0.77
N TYR A 155 16.92 4.32 0.74
CA TYR A 155 17.89 4.96 -0.14
C TYR A 155 19.33 4.48 0.11
N VAL A 156 19.76 4.38 1.37
CA VAL A 156 21.09 3.87 1.72
C VAL A 156 21.26 2.41 1.29
N LEU A 157 20.21 1.59 1.47
CA LEU A 157 20.21 0.19 1.02
C LEU A 157 20.37 0.08 -0.49
N LEU A 158 19.57 0.81 -1.27
CA LEU A 158 19.67 0.82 -2.74
C LEU A 158 21.07 1.22 -3.21
N LYS A 159 21.64 2.25 -2.57
CA LYS A 159 23.00 2.70 -2.87
C LYS A 159 24.07 1.67 -2.51
N LEU A 160 23.87 0.90 -1.44
CA LEU A 160 24.77 -0.18 -1.04
C LEU A 160 24.73 -1.35 -2.04
N PHE A 161 23.54 -1.69 -2.54
CA PHE A 161 23.35 -2.73 -3.55
C PHE A 161 23.63 -2.27 -4.99
N LYS A 162 23.94 -0.98 -5.19
CA LYS A 162 24.18 -0.35 -6.51
C LYS A 162 23.00 -0.53 -7.47
N GLU A 163 21.78 -0.53 -6.94
CA GLU A 163 20.57 -0.57 -7.75
C GLU A 163 20.11 0.86 -8.06
N GLU A 164 19.83 1.12 -9.34
CA GLU A 164 19.24 2.38 -9.82
C GLU A 164 17.88 2.08 -10.46
N PRO A 165 16.85 1.76 -9.65
CA PRO A 165 15.53 1.43 -10.18
C PRO A 165 14.92 2.66 -10.88
N ILE A 166 14.51 2.48 -12.13
CA ILE A 166 13.80 3.49 -12.94
C ILE A 166 12.40 3.73 -12.34
N ILE A 167 11.84 2.71 -11.70
CA ILE A 167 10.52 2.69 -11.06
C ILE A 167 10.71 1.99 -9.72
N GLY A 168 10.29 2.67 -8.64
CA GLY A 168 10.73 2.40 -7.26
C GLY A 168 10.40 1.02 -6.69
#